data_AF-A0A9Q3D804-F1
#
_entry.id   AF-A0A9Q3D804-F1
#
_cell.length_a   1.000
_cell.length_b   1.000
_cell.length_c   1.000
_cell.angle_alpha   90.00
_cell.angle_beta   90.00
_cell.angle_gamma   90.00
#
_symmetry.space_group_name_H-M   'P 1'
#
loop_
_entity.id
_entity.type
_entity.pdbx_description
1 polymer ?
#
loop_
_entity_poly.entity_id
_entity_poly.type
_entity_poly.pdbx_seq_one_letter_code
_entity_poly.pdbx_strand_id
1 'polypeptide(L)'
;MKKGVGSDEFVLFLLSLQLKVPNDPIIIIDNALIHQGRQFDEVKEMLEFSKVIKLEFLPPYYPFLNPIELRFNSLKSFAHSKEPKTQSEPALEIQNGISEAITSEKRQNYFCIVERFIKAA
;
A
#
# COMPACT_ATOMS: atom_id res chain seq x y z
N MET A 1 -19.08 -12.04 10.58
CA MET A 1 -17.91 -12.32 9.71
C MET A 1 -17.25 -11.00 9.35
N LYS A 2 -15.97 -10.78 9.66
CA LYS A 2 -15.22 -9.65 9.08
C LYS A 2 -15.04 -9.97 7.59
N LYS A 3 -15.67 -9.19 6.71
CA LYS A 3 -15.50 -9.37 5.25
C LYS A 3 -14.12 -8.84 4.89
N GLY A 4 -13.21 -9.73 4.51
CA GLY A 4 -11.92 -9.34 3.92
C GLY A 4 -12.12 -8.77 2.52
N VAL A 5 -11.09 -8.14 1.98
CA VAL A 5 -11.06 -7.76 0.56
C VAL A 5 -10.73 -9.01 -0.26
N GLY A 6 -11.56 -9.35 -1.25
CA GLY A 6 -11.28 -10.42 -2.20
C GLY A 6 -10.49 -9.91 -3.42
N SER A 7 -10.06 -10.85 -4.26
CA SER A 7 -9.35 -10.52 -5.51
C SER A 7 -10.18 -9.62 -6.43
N ASP A 8 -11.48 -9.87 -6.55
CA ASP A 8 -12.38 -9.08 -7.41
C ASP A 8 -12.47 -7.61 -6.95
N GLU A 9 -12.61 -7.39 -5.64
CA GLU A 9 -12.63 -6.03 -5.08
C GLU A 9 -11.29 -5.32 -5.27
N PHE A 10 -10.18 -6.06 -5.21
CA PHE A 10 -8.85 -5.50 -5.47
C PHE A 10 -8.66 -5.12 -6.95
N VAL A 11 -9.14 -5.95 -7.89
CA VAL A 11 -9.10 -5.65 -9.32
C VAL A 11 -9.88 -4.37 -9.63
N LEU A 12 -11.08 -4.22 -9.09
CA LEU A 12 -11.88 -2.99 -9.24
C LEU A 12 -11.14 -1.76 -8.68
N PHE A 13 -10.44 -1.92 -7.56
CA PHE A 13 -9.62 -0.87 -6.99
C PHE A 13 -8.48 -0.46 -7.93
N LEU A 14 -7.73 -1.41 -8.50
CA LEU A 14 -6.65 -1.12 -9.45
C LEU A 14 -7.15 -0.38 -10.70
N LEU A 15 -8.28 -0.79 -11.27
CA LEU A 15 -8.91 -0.09 -12.39
C LEU A 15 -9.31 1.34 -12.01
N SER A 16 -9.78 1.54 -10.77
CA SER A 16 -10.11 2.89 -10.29
C SER A 16 -8.87 3.78 -10.09
N LEU A 17 -7.70 3.18 -9.83
CA LEU A 17 -6.45 3.93 -9.64
C LEU A 17 -5.97 4.55 -10.94
N GLN A 18 -6.16 3.88 -12.08
CA GLN A 18 -5.82 4.40 -13.41
C GLN A 18 -6.35 5.83 -13.66
N LEU A 19 -7.51 6.17 -13.09
CA LEU A 19 -8.13 7.49 -13.25
C LEU A 19 -7.60 8.55 -12.26
N LYS A 20 -6.84 8.15 -11.24
CA LYS A 20 -6.43 8.99 -10.10
C LYS A 20 -4.94 9.21 -9.98
N VAL A 21 -4.14 8.34 -10.60
CA VAL A 21 -2.69 8.38 -10.55
C VAL A 21 -2.13 9.25 -11.70
N PRO A 22 -0.98 9.91 -11.51
CA PRO A 22 -0.29 10.60 -12.59
C PRO A 22 0.13 9.63 -13.71
N ASN A 23 0.51 10.16 -14.87
CA ASN A 23 0.98 9.35 -16.00
C ASN A 23 2.21 8.51 -15.61
N ASP A 24 2.24 7.26 -16.10
CA ASP A 24 3.34 6.28 -15.93
C ASP A 24 3.77 5.99 -14.47
N PRO A 25 2.86 5.74 -13.52
CA PRO A 25 3.21 5.39 -12.16
C PRO A 25 3.71 3.94 -12.06
N ILE A 26 4.59 3.73 -11.07
CA ILE A 26 5.01 2.40 -10.63
C ILE A 26 4.25 2.09 -9.33
N ILE A 27 3.44 1.02 -9.34
CA ILE A 27 2.77 0.51 -8.15
C ILE A 27 3.53 -0.71 -7.64
N ILE A 28 4.01 -0.62 -6.41
CA ILE A 28 4.67 -1.72 -5.71
C ILE A 28 3.60 -2.55 -5.00
N ILE A 29 3.56 -3.86 -5.27
CA ILE A 29 2.58 -4.80 -4.71
C ILE A 29 3.33 -5.87 -3.88
N ASP A 30 2.76 -6.26 -2.74
CA ASP A 30 3.26 -7.40 -1.98
C ASP A 30 2.81 -8.74 -2.62
N ASN A 31 3.02 -9.87 -1.94
CA ASN A 31 2.68 -11.20 -2.47
C ASN A 31 1.39 -11.78 -1.87
N ALA A 32 0.44 -10.94 -1.43
CA ALA A 32 -0.83 -11.42 -0.89
C ALA A 32 -1.63 -12.23 -1.93
N LEU A 33 -2.38 -13.24 -1.46
CA LEU A 33 -3.17 -14.13 -2.32
C LEU A 33 -4.25 -13.39 -3.15
N ILE A 34 -4.67 -12.21 -2.70
CA ILE A 34 -5.64 -11.36 -3.41
C ILE A 34 -5.04 -10.69 -4.66
N HIS A 35 -3.71 -10.76 -4.84
CA HIS A 35 -2.97 -10.26 -5.99
C HIS A 35 -2.64 -11.40 -6.98
N GLN A 36 -3.50 -12.42 -7.00
CA GLN A 36 -3.33 -13.62 -7.82
C GLN A 36 -4.66 -13.99 -8.48
N GLY A 37 -4.56 -14.82 -9.52
CA GLY A 37 -5.70 -15.39 -10.20
C GLY A 37 -5.97 -14.72 -11.53
N ARG A 38 -6.75 -15.42 -12.35
CA ARG A 38 -6.95 -15.10 -13.77
C ARG A 38 -7.39 -13.65 -14.02
N GLN A 39 -8.37 -13.16 -13.27
CA GLN A 39 -8.88 -11.79 -13.47
C GLN A 39 -7.82 -10.73 -13.14
N PHE A 40 -7.01 -10.98 -12.12
CA PHE A 40 -5.90 -10.11 -11.78
C PHE A 40 -4.85 -10.11 -12.89
N ASP A 41 -4.48 -11.29 -13.41
CA ASP A 41 -3.52 -11.43 -14.51
C ASP A 41 -4.00 -10.69 -15.78
N GLU A 42 -5.28 -10.82 -16.15
CA GLU A 42 -5.90 -10.12 -17.27
C GLU A 42 -5.83 -8.58 -17.10
N VAL A 43 -6.10 -8.07 -15.90
CA VAL A 43 -6.01 -6.62 -15.64
C VAL A 43 -4.57 -6.13 -15.56
N LYS A 44 -3.66 -6.92 -15.01
CA LYS A 44 -2.23 -6.62 -15.02
C LYS A 44 -1.71 -6.47 -16.46
N GLU A 45 -1.99 -7.44 -17.33
CA GLU A 45 -1.57 -7.39 -18.73
C GLU A 45 -2.16 -6.16 -19.45
N MET A 46 -3.42 -5.83 -19.21
CA MET A 46 -4.07 -4.64 -19.77
C MET A 46 -3.39 -3.33 -19.31
N LEU A 47 -3.10 -3.20 -18.02
CA LEU A 47 -2.45 -2.02 -17.44
C LEU A 47 -1.02 -1.85 -17.97
N GLU A 48 -0.27 -2.93 -18.08
CA GLU A 48 1.10 -2.94 -18.63
C GLU A 48 1.11 -2.62 -20.13
N PHE A 49 0.19 -3.20 -20.92
CA PHE A 49 0.08 -2.95 -22.36
C PHE A 49 -0.29 -1.50 -22.68
N SER A 50 -1.23 -0.94 -21.91
CA SER A 50 -1.65 0.45 -22.06
C SER A 50 -0.56 1.45 -21.61
N LYS A 51 0.50 0.97 -20.95
CA LYS A 51 1.56 1.77 -20.30
C LYS A 51 1.02 2.74 -19.25
N VAL A 52 -0.22 2.57 -18.81
CA VAL A 52 -0.86 3.51 -17.89
C VAL A 52 -0.40 3.29 -16.46
N ILE A 53 -0.05 2.06 -16.08
CA ILE A 53 0.48 1.70 -14.77
C ILE A 53 1.48 0.56 -14.93
N LYS A 54 2.66 0.68 -14.30
CA LYS A 54 3.61 -0.43 -14.15
C LYS A 54 3.41 -1.09 -12.79
N LEU A 55 3.20 -2.42 -12.75
CA LEU A 55 3.13 -3.18 -11.50
C LEU A 55 4.49 -3.82 -11.21
N GLU A 56 5.00 -3.63 -10.00
CA GLU A 56 6.26 -4.22 -9.52
C GLU A 56 5.99 -5.03 -8.26
N PHE A 57 6.36 -6.30 -8.26
CA PHE A 57 6.17 -7.18 -7.10
C PHE A 57 7.40 -7.18 -6.22
N LEU A 58 7.17 -7.12 -4.91
CA LEU A 58 8.25 -7.29 -3.95
C LEU A 58 8.78 -8.73 -3.98
N PRO A 59 10.07 -8.95 -3.69
CA PRO A 59 10.59 -10.28 -3.43
C PRO A 59 9.80 -10.99 -2.30
N PRO A 60 9.47 -12.28 -2.45
CA PRO A 60 8.73 -13.02 -1.43
C PRO A 60 9.44 -13.02 -0.07
N TYR A 61 8.71 -12.73 1.00
CA TYR A 61 9.22 -12.65 2.39
C TYR A 61 10.16 -11.48 2.70
N TYR A 62 10.15 -10.41 1.89
CA TYR A 62 10.91 -9.19 2.14
C TYR A 62 10.02 -7.99 2.51
N PRO A 63 9.24 -8.04 3.61
CA PRO A 63 8.32 -6.96 3.99
C PRO A 63 9.05 -5.66 4.32
N PHE A 64 10.33 -5.73 4.72
CA PHE A 64 11.16 -4.55 4.99
C PHE A 64 11.50 -3.74 3.73
N LEU A 65 11.33 -4.32 2.54
CA LEU A 65 11.41 -3.60 1.27
C LEU A 65 10.12 -2.85 0.93
N ASN A 66 9.02 -3.07 1.67
CA ASN A 66 7.77 -2.35 1.47
C ASN A 66 7.76 -1.05 2.32
N PRO A 67 7.88 0.14 1.69
CA PRO A 67 7.90 1.40 2.44
C PRO A 67 6.65 1.65 3.28
N ILE A 68 5.50 1.07 2.91
CA ILE A 68 4.24 1.30 3.60
C ILE A 68 4.24 0.72 5.02
N GLU A 69 5.05 -0.30 5.28
CA GLU A 69 5.15 -0.94 6.61
C GLU A 69 5.61 0.03 7.69
N LEU A 70 6.55 0.92 7.35
CA LEU A 70 7.02 1.98 8.26
C LEU A 70 5.91 2.96 8.64
N ARG A 71 4.93 3.13 7.74
CA ARG A 71 3.83 4.08 7.91
C ARG A 71 2.69 3.47 8.66
N PHE A 72 2.37 2.22 8.37
CA PHE A 72 1.49 1.46 9.25
C PHE A 72 2.06 1.37 10.65
N ASN A 73 3.38 1.24 10.83
CA ASN A 73 3.99 1.31 12.15
C ASN A 73 3.76 2.69 12.81
N SER A 74 4.06 3.78 12.10
CA SER A 74 3.85 5.14 12.60
C SER A 74 2.39 5.43 12.95
N LEU A 75 1.45 4.96 12.13
CA LEU A 75 0.01 5.14 12.31
C LEU A 75 -0.51 4.30 13.48
N LYS A 76 -0.01 3.07 13.63
CA LYS A 76 -0.28 2.24 14.80
C LYS A 76 0.23 2.91 16.07
N SER A 77 1.47 3.40 16.09
CA SER A 77 2.04 4.13 17.24
C SER A 77 1.23 5.38 17.57
N PHE A 78 0.79 6.14 16.57
CA PHE A 78 -0.10 7.29 16.77
C PHE A 78 -1.41 6.87 17.42
N ALA A 79 -2.12 5.90 16.84
CA ALA A 79 -3.40 5.44 17.38
C ALA A 79 -3.25 4.87 18.81
N HIS A 80 -2.17 4.14 19.10
CA HIS A 80 -1.88 3.65 20.45
C HIS A 80 -1.63 4.78 21.46
N SER A 81 -0.96 5.86 21.06
CA SER A 81 -0.69 7.00 21.94
C SER A 81 -1.96 7.75 22.38
N LYS A 82 -3.09 7.51 21.71
CA LYS A 82 -4.40 8.08 22.06
C LYS A 82 -5.18 7.25 23.07
N GLU A 83 -4.66 6.08 23.45
CA GLU A 83 -5.26 5.17 24.43
C GLU A 83 -6.76 4.89 24.16
N PRO A 84 -7.12 4.38 22.96
CA PRO A 84 -8.51 4.15 22.61
C PRO A 84 -9.15 3.13 23.55
N LYS A 85 -10.33 3.46 24.07
CA LYS A 85 -11.05 2.70 25.11
C LYS A 85 -12.16 1.83 24.52
N THR A 86 -12.58 2.08 23.29
CA THR A 86 -13.62 1.31 22.60
C THR A 86 -13.12 0.78 21.25
N GLN A 87 -13.82 -0.21 20.70
CA GLN A 87 -13.44 -0.82 19.40
C GLN A 87 -13.67 0.10 18.20
N SER A 88 -14.49 1.17 18.34
CA SER A 88 -14.77 2.14 17.28
C SER A 88 -13.78 3.29 17.22
N GLU A 89 -13.12 3.61 18.33
CA GLU A 89 -12.15 4.72 18.42
C GLU A 89 -10.90 4.54 17.54
N PRO A 90 -10.32 3.33 17.38
CA PRO A 90 -9.13 3.14 16.55
C PRO A 90 -9.31 3.60 15.10
N ALA A 91 -10.49 3.40 14.50
CA ALA A 91 -10.73 3.81 13.13
C ALA A 91 -10.71 5.34 12.98
N LEU A 92 -11.29 6.05 13.95
CA LEU A 92 -11.29 7.51 13.99
C LEU A 92 -9.87 8.05 14.23
N GLU A 93 -9.14 7.47 15.18
CA GLU A 93 -7.77 7.90 15.46
C GLU A 93 -6.80 7.59 14.31
N ILE A 94 -7.00 6.48 13.61
CA ILE A 94 -6.28 6.20 12.36
C ILE A 94 -6.59 7.29 11.33
N GLN A 95 -7.86 7.69 11.17
CA GLN A 95 -8.24 8.72 10.22
C GLN A 95 -7.60 10.08 10.57
N ASN A 96 -7.57 10.45 11.85
CA ASN A 96 -6.87 11.64 12.34
C ASN A 96 -5.36 11.54 12.09
N GLY A 97 -4.77 10.39 12.39
CA GLY A 97 -3.35 10.12 12.27
C GLY A 97 -2.84 10.07 10.84
N ILE A 98 -3.69 9.83 9.84
CA ILE A 98 -3.30 9.90 8.42
C ILE A 98 -2.76 11.28 8.07
N SER A 99 -3.42 12.34 8.53
CA SER A 99 -3.00 13.72 8.24
C SER A 99 -1.61 14.04 8.84
N GLU A 100 -1.29 13.44 9.98
CA GLU A 100 -0.01 13.61 10.68
C GLU A 100 1.10 12.67 10.15
N ALA A 101 0.74 11.45 9.75
CA ALA A 101 1.67 10.42 9.33
C ALA A 101 2.07 10.53 7.84
N ILE A 102 1.19 11.09 7.00
CA ILE A 102 1.33 11.15 5.54
C ILE A 102 1.52 12.60 5.05
N THR A 103 2.47 13.31 5.66
CA THR A 103 2.89 14.65 5.19
C THR A 103 3.87 14.57 4.01
N SER A 104 3.99 15.63 3.22
CA SER A 104 4.91 15.69 2.06
C SER A 104 6.37 15.41 2.44
N GLU A 105 6.83 15.98 3.56
CA GLU A 105 8.18 15.76 4.10
C GLU A 105 8.39 14.30 4.50
N LYS A 106 7.43 13.72 5.22
CA LYS A 106 7.48 12.31 5.59
C LYS A 106 7.46 11.41 4.35
N ARG A 107 6.74 11.79 3.27
CA ARG A 107 6.72 11.04 2.00
C ARG A 107 8.10 10.87 1.37
N GLN A 108 8.97 11.88 1.42
CA GLN A 108 10.34 11.76 0.89
C GLN A 108 11.18 10.70 1.61
N ASN A 109 10.97 10.54 2.93
CA ASN A 109 11.67 9.52 3.71
C ASN A 109 11.20 8.08 3.44
N TYR A 110 10.13 7.85 2.65
CA TYR A 110 9.63 6.49 2.34
C TYR A 110 10.69 5.64 1.64
N PHE A 111 11.28 6.16 0.57
CA PHE A 111 12.20 5.39 -0.27
C PHE A 111 13.63 5.41 0.24
N CYS A 112 14.04 6.43 1.01
CA CYS A 112 15.39 6.53 1.58
C CYS A 112 15.76 5.32 2.47
N ILE A 113 14.79 4.76 3.20
CA ILE A 113 15.03 3.58 4.05
C ILE A 113 15.19 2.32 3.19
N VAL A 114 14.34 2.15 2.17
CA VAL A 114 14.45 1.02 1.24
C VAL A 114 15.77 1.08 0.46
N GLU A 115 16.19 2.26 0.02
CA GLU A 115 17.49 2.45 -0.62
C GLU A 115 18.66 2.02 0.26
N ARG A 116 18.59 2.26 1.58
CA ARG A 116 19.64 1.81 2.52
C ARG A 116 19.75 0.30 2.57
N PHE A 117 18.61 -0.41 2.55
CA PHE A 117 18.61 -1.88 2.53
C PHE A 117 19.15 -2.43 1.21
N ILE A 118 18.80 -1.80 0.08
CA ILE A 118 19.29 -2.22 -1.25
C ILE A 118 20.79 -1.97 -1.38
N LYS A 119 21.31 -0.83 -0.89
CA LYS A 119 22.74 -0.48 -0.98
C LYS A 119 23.64 -1.26 -0.01
N ALA A 120 23.05 -1.92 0.99
CA ALA A 120 23.78 -2.70 1.99
C ALA A 120 23.82 -4.21 1.70
N ALA A 121 23.12 -4.66 0.66
CA ALA A 121 23.10 -6.04 0.17
C ALA A 121 24.10 -6.22 -1.00
#